data_AF-A0A9D7TKU4-F1
#
_entry.id   AF-A0A9D7TKU4-F1
#
_cell.length_a   1.000
_cell.length_b   1.000
_cell.length_c   1.000
_cell.angle_alpha   90.00
_cell.angle_beta   90.00
_cell.angle_gamma   90.00
#
_symmetry.space_group_name_H-M   'P 1'
#
loop_
_entity.id
_entity.type
_entity.pdbx_description
1 polymer ?
#
loop_
_entity_poly.entity_id
_entity_poly.type
_entity_poly.pdbx_seq_one_letter_code
_entity_poly.pdbx_strand_id
1 'polypeptide(L)'
;MEIVILILFAVLPLSSIGLCFLHDINYTRKIGINSLLIINGILYLSPLLLAFIGSRSDGNMWDESGSGAALWLYFIIFPVTIVIQILLLIFKLKFSKQKTE
;
A
#
# COMPACT_ATOMS: atom_id res chain seq x y z
N MET A 1 11.89 -16.80 -8.88
CA MET A 1 10.45 -16.65 -8.60
C MET A 1 10.22 -15.76 -7.37
N GLU A 2 10.96 -16.00 -6.28
CA GLU A 2 10.87 -15.23 -5.03
C GLU A 2 11.09 -13.72 -5.18
N ILE A 3 12.09 -13.31 -5.97
CA ILE A 3 12.38 -11.88 -6.22
C ILE A 3 11.18 -11.15 -6.86
N VAL A 4 10.43 -11.82 -7.75
CA VAL A 4 9.27 -11.21 -8.41
C VAL A 4 8.15 -10.94 -7.38
N ILE A 5 7.94 -11.88 -6.46
CA ILE A 5 6.95 -11.74 -5.38
C ILE A 5 7.35 -10.61 -4.44
N LEU A 6 8.63 -10.53 -4.05
CA LEU A 6 9.15 -9.45 -3.22
C LEU A 6 8.97 -8.08 -3.89
N ILE A 7 9.28 -7.99 -5.18
CA ILE A 7 9.09 -6.76 -5.95
C ILE A 7 7.60 -6.37 -5.95
N LEU A 8 6.71 -7.32 -6.26
CA LEU A 8 5.25 -7.07 -6.27
C LEU A 8 4.74 -6.55 -4.93
N PHE A 9 5.22 -7.11 -3.82
CA PHE A 9 4.86 -6.65 -2.48
C PHE A 9 5.46 -5.27 -2.15
N ALA A 10 6.63 -4.94 -2.67
CA ALA A 10 7.27 -3.65 -2.44
C ALA A 10 6.71 -2.53 -3.32
N VAL A 11 6.10 -2.83 -4.48
CA VAL A 11 5.60 -1.82 -5.43
C VAL A 11 4.62 -0.86 -4.76
N LEU A 12 3.66 -1.37 -3.99
CA LEU A 12 2.64 -0.55 -3.34
C LEU A 12 3.25 0.47 -2.34
N PRO A 13 3.99 0.05 -1.29
CA PRO A 13 4.57 1.00 -0.35
C PRO A 13 5.57 1.95 -1.02
N LEU A 14 6.41 1.46 -1.94
CA LEU A 14 7.37 2.32 -2.65
C LEU A 14 6.67 3.37 -3.52
N SER A 15 5.62 2.98 -4.25
CA SER A 15 4.84 3.94 -5.04
C SER A 15 4.11 4.96 -4.15
N SER A 16 3.57 4.57 -3.00
CA SER A 16 2.95 5.52 -2.07
C SER A 16 3.94 6.57 -1.57
N ILE A 17 5.16 6.13 -1.21
CA ILE A 17 6.24 7.04 -0.81
C ILE A 17 6.63 7.97 -1.98
N GLY A 18 6.87 7.41 -3.17
CA GLY A 18 7.26 8.19 -4.36
C GLY A 18 6.21 9.25 -4.74
N LEU A 19 4.92 8.88 -4.69
CA LEU A 19 3.83 9.79 -5.02
C LEU A 19 3.70 10.93 -4.01
N CYS A 20 4.03 10.74 -2.73
CA CYS A 20 3.99 11.81 -1.74
C CYS A 20 4.88 13.02 -2.12
N PHE A 21 5.95 12.79 -2.88
CA PHE A 21 6.88 13.83 -3.34
C PHE A 21 6.43 14.58 -4.60
N LEU A 22 5.40 14.10 -5.31
CA LEU A 22 4.88 14.83 -6.47
C LEU A 22 4.31 16.19 -6.06
N HIS A 23 4.73 17.22 -6.79
CA HIS A 23 4.34 18.59 -6.55
C HIS A 23 2.84 18.79 -6.81
N ASP A 24 2.21 19.55 -5.92
CA ASP A 24 0.81 19.98 -6.04
C ASP A 24 0.71 21.41 -5.52
N ILE A 25 0.09 22.30 -6.31
CA ILE A 25 -0.09 23.73 -6.02
C ILE A 25 -1.07 23.93 -4.86
N ASN A 26 -2.10 23.08 -4.78
CA ASN A 26 -3.14 23.21 -3.76
C ASN A 26 -2.71 22.45 -2.51
N TYR A 27 -2.37 23.19 -1.45
CA TYR A 27 -1.87 22.62 -0.20
C TYR A 27 -2.86 21.67 0.47
N THR A 28 -4.13 22.05 0.56
CA THR A 28 -5.18 21.24 1.19
C THR A 28 -5.37 19.91 0.46
N ARG A 29 -5.42 19.94 -0.87
CA ARG A 29 -5.52 18.73 -1.70
C ARG A 29 -4.27 17.86 -1.58
N LYS A 30 -3.08 18.48 -1.58
CA LYS A 30 -1.81 17.77 -1.41
C LYS A 30 -1.81 16.97 -0.11
N ILE A 31 -2.21 17.60 1.00
CA ILE A 31 -2.30 16.91 2.29
C ILE A 31 -3.31 15.77 2.21
N GLY A 32 -4.53 16.03 1.71
CA GLY A 32 -5.57 15.00 1.64
C GLY A 32 -5.13 13.76 0.85
N ILE A 33 -4.55 13.95 -0.33
CA ILE A 33 -4.09 12.84 -1.17
C ILE A 33 -2.88 12.14 -0.56
N ASN A 34 -1.92 12.87 0.01
CA ASN A 34 -0.76 12.27 0.66
C ASN A 34 -1.18 11.46 1.89
N SER A 35 -2.14 11.94 2.69
CA SER A 35 -2.70 11.18 3.81
C SER A 35 -3.36 9.89 3.33
N LEU A 36 -4.12 9.92 2.22
CA LEU A 36 -4.71 8.71 1.64
C LEU A 36 -3.67 7.72 1.14
N LEU A 37 -2.56 8.18 0.54
CA LEU A 37 -1.44 7.33 0.12
C LEU A 37 -0.78 6.62 1.31
N ILE A 38 -0.59 7.36 2.41
CA ILE A 38 -0.02 6.83 3.66
C ILE A 38 -0.97 5.79 4.26
N ILE A 39 -2.27 6.10 4.37
CA ILE A 39 -3.28 5.19 4.91
C ILE A 39 -3.36 3.91 4.05
N ASN A 40 -3.36 4.05 2.72
CA ASN A 40 -3.37 2.90 1.80
C ASN A 40 -2.14 2.01 2.00
N GLY A 41 -0.95 2.62 2.16
CA GLY A 41 0.29 1.90 2.46
C GLY A 41 0.26 1.19 3.82
N ILE A 42 -0.25 1.83 4.87
CA ILE A 42 -0.39 1.23 6.20
C ILE A 42 -1.38 0.06 6.16
N LEU A 43 -2.55 0.24 5.54
CA LEU A 43 -3.55 -0.81 5.38
C LEU A 43 -2.95 -2.02 4.66
N TYR A 44 -2.18 -1.77 3.59
CA TYR A 44 -1.47 -2.82 2.86
C TYR A 44 -0.44 -3.56 3.72
N LEU A 45 0.31 -2.87 4.57
CA LEU A 45 1.33 -3.48 5.42
C LEU A 45 0.76 -4.14 6.69
N SER A 46 -0.47 -3.79 7.08
CA SER A 46 -1.03 -4.22 8.36
C SER A 46 -1.13 -5.75 8.55
N PRO A 47 -1.52 -6.56 7.56
CA PRO A 47 -1.60 -8.01 7.74
C PRO A 47 -0.21 -8.64 7.88
N LEU A 48 0.78 -8.11 7.17
CA LEU A 48 2.19 -8.51 7.33
C LEU A 48 2.71 -8.19 8.73
N LEU A 49 2.40 -7.00 9.25
CA LEU A 49 2.81 -6.59 10.60
C LEU A 49 2.18 -7.51 11.67
N LEU A 50 0.89 -7.81 11.54
CA LEU A 50 0.18 -8.74 12.43
C LEU A 50 0.76 -10.15 12.36
N ALA A 51 1.05 -10.63 11.15
CA ALA A 51 1.68 -11.93 10.95
C ALA A 51 3.08 -11.97 11.57
N PHE A 52 3.87 -10.90 11.41
CA PHE A 52 5.22 -10.80 11.96
C PHE A 52 5.24 -10.76 13.49
N ILE A 53 4.36 -9.99 14.12
CA ILE A 53 4.31 -9.88 15.59
C ILE A 53 3.77 -11.16 16.22
N GLY A 54 2.79 -11.81 15.57
CA GLY A 54 2.13 -13.00 16.12
C GLY A 54 2.81 -14.33 15.79
N SER A 55 3.77 -14.36 14.86
CA SER A 55 4.39 -15.62 14.42
C SER A 55 5.40 -16.13 15.45
N ARG A 56 5.14 -17.33 15.97
CA ARG A 56 6.20 -18.21 16.51
C ARG A 56 6.98 -18.77 15.32
N SER A 57 8.22 -19.23 15.56
CA SER A 57 9.21 -19.56 14.51
C SER A 57 8.75 -20.54 13.42
N ASP A 58 7.65 -21.26 13.62
CA ASP A 58 7.17 -22.32 12.72
C ASP A 58 5.76 -22.06 12.15
N GLY A 59 5.24 -20.83 12.27
CA GLY A 59 3.90 -20.47 11.78
C GLY A 59 3.80 -20.45 10.25
N ASN A 60 2.87 -21.24 9.69
CA ASN A 60 2.57 -21.28 8.25
C ASN A 60 1.31 -20.44 7.95
N MET A 61 1.21 -19.84 6.75
CA MET A 61 -0.02 -19.19 6.27
C MET A 61 -1.22 -20.15 6.19
N TRP A 62 -0.99 -21.46 6.17
CA TRP A 62 -2.02 -22.49 6.19
C TRP A 62 -2.41 -22.94 7.60
N ASP A 63 -1.77 -22.40 8.63
CA ASP A 63 -2.23 -22.57 10.01
C ASP A 63 -3.48 -21.70 10.19
N GLU A 64 -4.62 -22.38 10.33
CA GLU A 64 -5.93 -21.75 10.52
C GLU A 64 -6.04 -21.04 11.88
N SER A 65 -5.04 -21.24 12.76
CA SER A 65 -4.95 -20.61 14.07
C SER A 65 -3.78 -19.62 14.17
N GLY A 66 -4.03 -18.44 14.72
CA GLY A 66 -2.98 -17.46 15.03
C GLY A 66 -2.56 -16.56 13.85
N SER A 67 -1.26 -16.28 13.76
CA SER A 67 -0.68 -15.22 12.91
C SER A 67 -0.65 -15.54 11.41
N GLY A 68 -0.71 -16.82 11.04
CA GLY A 68 -0.77 -17.27 9.65
C GLY A 68 -2.08 -16.86 8.97
N ALA A 69 -3.20 -16.99 9.68
CA ALA A 69 -4.53 -16.57 9.22
C ALA A 69 -4.63 -15.05 8.96
N ALA A 70 -3.81 -14.22 9.62
CA ALA A 70 -3.77 -12.78 9.33
C ALA A 70 -3.35 -12.49 7.88
N LEU A 71 -2.51 -13.35 7.27
CA LEU A 71 -2.13 -13.20 5.87
C LEU A 71 -3.28 -13.44 4.91
N TRP A 72 -4.35 -14.14 5.31
CA TRP A 72 -5.54 -14.32 4.46
C TRP A 72 -6.27 -13.00 4.20
N LEU A 73 -6.10 -12.00 5.07
CA LEU A 73 -6.64 -10.67 4.81
C LEU A 73 -6.11 -10.08 3.49
N TYR A 74 -4.95 -10.53 3.01
CA TYR A 74 -4.44 -10.13 1.69
C TYR A 74 -5.32 -10.55 0.52
N PHE A 75 -6.16 -11.59 0.63
CA PHE A 75 -7.10 -11.94 -0.44
C PHE A 75 -8.05 -10.78 -0.78
N ILE A 76 -8.33 -9.92 0.19
CA ILE A 76 -9.20 -8.75 0.02
C ILE A 76 -8.38 -7.45 -0.01
N ILE A 77 -7.42 -7.31 0.91
CA ILE A 77 -6.63 -6.08 1.04
C ILE A 77 -5.78 -5.84 -0.19
N PHE A 78 -5.15 -6.87 -0.76
CA PHE A 78 -4.28 -6.72 -1.94
C PHE A 78 -5.03 -6.11 -3.14
N PRO A 79 -6.16 -6.67 -3.64
CA PRO A 79 -6.86 -6.08 -4.77
C PRO A 79 -7.43 -4.68 -4.45
N VAL A 80 -7.98 -4.49 -3.25
CA VAL A 80 -8.57 -3.19 -2.85
C VAL A 80 -7.51 -2.09 -2.82
N THR A 81 -6.36 -2.35 -2.19
CA THR A 81 -5.27 -1.36 -2.08
C THR A 81 -4.62 -1.05 -3.42
N ILE A 82 -4.55 -2.01 -4.35
CA ILE A 82 -4.13 -1.76 -5.73
C ILE A 82 -5.08 -0.81 -6.45
N VAL A 83 -6.39 -1.06 -6.37
CA VAL A 83 -7.39 -0.19 -7.02
C VAL A 83 -7.30 1.24 -6.47
N ILE A 84 -7.24 1.39 -5.14
CA ILE A 84 -7.08 2.70 -4.49
C ILE A 84 -5.78 3.37 -4.95
N GLN A 85 -4.68 2.63 -5.02
CA GLN A 85 -3.39 3.18 -5.45
C GLN A 85 -3.44 3.71 -6.88
N ILE A 86 -4.07 2.98 -7.80
CA ILE A 86 -4.22 3.41 -9.19
C ILE A 86 -5.03 4.71 -9.25
N LEU A 87 -6.12 4.83 -8.47
CA LEU A 87 -6.91 6.06 -8.40
C LEU A 87 -6.09 7.24 -7.87
N LEU A 88 -5.34 7.04 -6.80
CA LEU A 88 -4.48 8.09 -6.21
C LEU A 88 -3.35 8.51 -7.15
N LEU A 89 -2.76 7.56 -7.89
CA LEU A 89 -1.79 7.83 -8.95
C LEU A 89 -2.40 8.73 -10.04
N ILE A 90 -3.57 8.36 -10.57
CA ILE A 90 -4.26 9.15 -11.61
C ILE A 90 -4.54 10.57 -11.10
N PHE A 91 -5.03 10.71 -9.87
CA PHE A 91 -5.25 12.04 -9.28
C PHE A 91 -3.96 12.86 -9.20
N LYS A 92 -2.88 12.30 -8.68
CA LYS A 92 -1.60 13.01 -8.56
C LYS A 92 -1.06 13.43 -9.92
N LEU A 93 -1.12 12.56 -10.92
CA LEU A 93 -0.68 12.88 -12.28
C LEU A 93 -1.53 13.99 -12.91
N LYS A 94 -2.85 13.94 -12.74
CA LYS A 94 -3.77 14.97 -13.27
C LYS A 94 -3.49 16.34 -12.64
N PHE A 95 -3.32 16.41 -11.33
CA PHE A 95 -3.09 17.68 -10.64
C PHE A 95 -1.66 18.22 -10.80
N SER A 96 -0.68 17.33 -11.00
CA SER A 96 0.69 17.77 -11.30
C SER A 96 0.82 18.42 -12.69
N LYS A 97 0.02 17.99 -13.68
CA LYS A 97 0.06 18.54 -15.05
C LYS A 97 -0.63 19.90 -15.20
N GLN A 98 -1.58 20.23 -14.32
CA GLN A 98 -2.31 21.51 -14.35
C GLN A 98 -1.43 22.75 -14.06
N LYS A 99 -0.16 22.59 -13.69
CA LYS A 99 0.77 23.71 -13.45
C LYS A 99 1.50 24.18 -14.72
N THR A 100 1.32 23.53 -15.86
CA THR A 100 2.12 23.76 -17.07
C THR A 100 1.43 24.64 -18.12
N GLU A 101 0.43 25.43 -17.72
CA GLU A 101 -0.23 26.44 -18.55
C GLU A 101 -0.18 27.80 -17.85
#